data_AF-A0A946RDG6-F1
#
_entry.id   AF-A0A946RDG6-F1
#
_cell.length_a   1.000
_cell.length_b   1.000
_cell.length_c   1.000
_cell.angle_alpha   90.00
_cell.angle_beta   90.00
_cell.angle_gamma   90.00
#
_symmetry.space_group_name_H-M   'P 1'
#
loop_
_entity.id
_entity.type
_entity.pdbx_description
1 polymer ?
#
loop_
_entity_poly.entity_id
_entity_poly.type
_entity_poly.pdbx_seq_one_letter_code
_entity_poly.pdbx_strand_id
1 'polypeptide(L)'
;MGIIPHNDVGCAIISGEGYKPPGPNGPIVYMDANPDLDIILNRIENAGGKIIKPKKAISEDHEFLTTFLDSEGNRMALHSLK
;
A
#
# COMPACT_ATOMS: atom_id res chain seq x y z
N MET A 1 -15.18 0.26 7.75
CA MET A 1 -14.32 1.36 7.22
C MET A 1 -13.20 1.58 8.22
N GLY A 2 -11.95 1.48 7.78
CA GLY A 2 -10.78 1.90 8.53
C GLY A 2 -10.12 3.08 7.85
N ILE A 3 -9.68 4.08 8.60
CA ILE A 3 -8.96 5.25 8.07
C ILE A 3 -7.48 5.07 8.39
N ILE A 4 -6.63 5.24 7.38
CA ILE A 4 -5.18 5.24 7.54
C ILE A 4 -4.78 6.57 8.21
N PRO A 5 -3.96 6.55 9.29
CA PRO A 5 -3.49 7.77 9.94
C PRO A 5 -2.83 8.74 8.95
N HIS A 6 -3.22 10.02 9.00
CA HIS A 6 -2.72 11.07 8.12
C HIS A 6 -2.81 12.44 8.79
N ASN A 7 -2.00 13.40 8.31
CA ASN A 7 -2.05 14.80 8.74
C ASN A 7 -2.77 15.71 7.73
N ASP A 8 -2.66 15.44 6.43
CA ASP A 8 -3.30 16.23 5.35
C ASP A 8 -4.17 15.35 4.43
N VAL A 9 -3.55 14.51 3.61
CA VAL A 9 -4.26 13.62 2.66
C VAL A 9 -4.40 12.24 3.27
N GLY A 10 -5.64 11.77 3.40
CA GLY A 10 -5.98 10.48 3.99
C GLY A 10 -6.39 9.42 2.97
N CYS A 11 -6.26 8.17 3.38
CA CYS A 11 -6.82 7.02 2.69
C CYS A 11 -7.70 6.23 3.67
N ALA A 12 -8.75 5.59 3.15
CA ALA A 12 -9.59 4.70 3.92
C ALA A 12 -9.74 3.36 3.20
N ILE A 13 -9.74 2.28 3.97
CA ILE A 13 -10.07 0.94 3.52
C ILE A 13 -11.53 0.67 3.87
N ILE A 14 -12.29 0.21 2.88
CA ILE A 14 -13.71 -0.13 3.04
C ILE A 14 -13.84 -1.65 2.98
N SER A 15 -14.59 -2.19 3.95
CA SER A 15 -15.01 -3.58 4.01
C SER A 15 -16.47 -3.59 4.47
N GLY A 16 -17.27 -4.49 3.93
CA GLY A 16 -18.71 -4.60 4.19
C GLY A 16 -19.37 -5.66 3.32
N GLU A 17 -20.55 -6.11 3.74
CA GLU A 17 -21.35 -7.07 2.98
C GLU A 17 -21.69 -6.50 1.59
N GLY A 18 -21.43 -7.26 0.54
CA GLY A 18 -21.63 -6.85 -0.85
C GLY A 18 -20.52 -5.96 -1.45
N TYR A 19 -19.52 -5.52 -0.66
CA TYR A 19 -18.36 -4.84 -1.21
C TYR A 19 -17.52 -5.81 -2.04
N LYS A 20 -17.25 -5.44 -3.29
CA LYS A 20 -16.37 -6.18 -4.19
C LYS A 20 -15.11 -5.35 -4.38
N PRO A 21 -13.94 -5.85 -3.96
CA PRO A 21 -12.67 -5.20 -4.29
C PRO A 21 -12.60 -4.99 -5.81
N PRO A 22 -12.00 -3.89 -6.28
CA PRO A 22 -11.88 -3.64 -7.73
C PRO A 22 -11.13 -4.75 -8.49
N GLY A 23 -10.43 -5.61 -7.75
CA GLY A 23 -9.62 -6.69 -8.29
C GLY A 23 -8.29 -6.18 -8.86
N PRO A 24 -7.50 -7.06 -9.50
CA PRO A 24 -6.14 -6.76 -9.93
C PRO A 24 -6.05 -5.68 -11.03
N ASN A 25 -7.16 -5.37 -11.70
CA ASN A 25 -7.24 -4.38 -12.78
C ASN A 25 -7.92 -3.07 -12.36
N GLY A 26 -8.27 -2.93 -11.08
CA GLY A 26 -8.87 -1.70 -10.56
C GLY A 26 -7.84 -0.61 -10.22
N PRO A 27 -8.30 0.51 -9.67
CA PRO A 27 -7.42 1.61 -9.27
C PRO A 27 -6.40 1.16 -8.23
N ILE A 28 -5.23 1.80 -8.27
CA ILE A 28 -4.16 1.60 -7.30
C ILE A 28 -4.08 2.86 -6.44
N VAL A 29 -4.17 2.69 -5.13
CA VAL A 29 -3.93 3.80 -4.19
C VAL A 29 -2.42 3.90 -3.96
N TYR A 30 -1.84 5.06 -4.29
CA TYR A 30 -0.42 5.36 -4.15
C TYR A 30 -0.20 6.27 -2.93
N MET A 31 0.60 5.83 -1.95
CA MET A 31 0.78 6.55 -0.69
C MET A 31 2.25 6.72 -0.32
N ASP A 32 2.53 7.81 0.40
CA ASP A 32 3.84 8.09 0.96
C ASP A 32 4.11 7.18 2.19
N ALA A 33 5.25 6.49 2.16
CA ALA A 33 5.75 5.59 3.19
C ALA A 33 7.11 6.05 3.75
N ASN A 34 7.46 7.33 3.59
CA ASN A 34 8.64 7.90 4.20
C ASN A 34 8.64 7.73 5.73
N PRO A 35 9.84 7.57 6.34
CA PRO A 35 11.14 7.67 5.69
C PRO A 35 11.61 6.37 5.01
N ASP A 36 11.10 5.19 5.39
CA ASP A 36 11.67 3.90 4.98
C ASP A 36 10.59 2.85 4.68
N LEU A 37 10.60 2.32 3.46
CA LEU A 37 9.63 1.35 2.98
C LEU A 37 9.69 0.02 3.74
N ASP A 38 10.87 -0.36 4.22
CA ASP A 38 11.10 -1.67 4.83
C ASP A 38 10.32 -1.81 6.15
N ILE A 39 10.08 -0.69 6.84
CA ILE A 39 9.26 -0.65 8.06
C ILE A 39 7.83 -1.14 7.77
N ILE A 40 7.26 -0.70 6.64
CA ILE A 40 5.89 -1.07 6.27
C ILE A 40 5.87 -2.47 5.66
N LEU A 41 6.84 -2.80 4.79
CA LEU A 41 6.93 -4.12 4.15
C LEU A 41 6.93 -5.27 5.15
N ASN A 42 7.67 -5.13 6.26
CA ASN A 42 7.73 -6.13 7.34
C ASN A 42 6.41 -6.33 8.09
N ARG A 43 5.42 -5.45 7.90
CA ARG A 43 4.10 -5.51 8.56
C ARG A 43 3.01 -6.08 7.64
N ILE A 44 3.19 -6.02 6.32
CA ILE A 44 2.14 -6.32 5.35
C ILE A 44 1.60 -7.73 5.50
N GLU A 45 2.47 -8.74 5.48
CA GLU A 45 2.03 -10.15 5.51
C GLU A 45 1.40 -10.51 6.88
N ASN A 46 1.97 -9.99 7.97
CA ASN A 46 1.42 -10.17 9.32
C ASN A 46 0.04 -9.53 9.49
N ALA A 47 -0.27 -8.48 8.70
CA ALA A 47 -1.58 -7.84 8.66
C ALA A 47 -2.57 -8.52 7.70
N GLY A 48 -2.18 -9.64 7.07
CA GLY A 48 -3.02 -10.37 6.11
C GLY A 48 -2.93 -9.87 4.66
N GLY A 49 -2.02 -8.93 4.38
CA GLY A 49 -1.73 -8.49 3.03
C GLY A 49 -0.79 -9.44 2.28
N LYS A 50 -0.58 -9.16 0.99
CA LYS A 50 0.30 -9.94 0.11
C LYS A 50 1.17 -9.04 -0.75
N ILE A 51 2.49 -9.15 -0.63
CA ILE A 51 3.43 -8.42 -1.48
C ILE A 51 3.31 -8.94 -2.93
N ILE A 52 3.07 -8.03 -3.88
CA ILE A 52 2.96 -8.35 -5.32
C ILE A 52 4.26 -8.01 -6.04
N LYS A 53 4.84 -6.85 -5.73
CA LYS A 53 6.17 -6.44 -6.18
C LYS A 53 6.97 -6.01 -4.96
N PRO A 54 8.11 -6.65 -4.67
CA PRO A 54 8.97 -6.23 -3.57
C PRO A 54 9.49 -4.81 -3.81
N LYS A 55 10.15 -4.25 -2.79
CA LYS A 55 10.86 -2.97 -2.87
C LYS A 55 11.74 -2.92 -4.11
N LYS A 56 11.56 -1.89 -4.93
CA LYS A 56 12.34 -1.65 -6.15
C LYS A 56 12.71 -0.18 -6.23
N ALA A 57 13.99 0.11 -6.47
CA ALA A 57 14.43 1.46 -6.80
C ALA A 57 13.89 1.88 -8.17
N ILE A 58 13.31 3.08 -8.25
CA ILE A 58 12.67 3.61 -9.47
C ILE A 58 13.30 4.91 -10.00
N SER A 59 14.18 5.55 -9.23
CA SER A 59 14.92 6.74 -9.65
C SER A 59 16.38 6.70 -9.19
N GLU A 60 17.21 7.58 -9.77
CA GLU A 60 18.59 7.81 -9.32
C GLU A 60 18.64 8.50 -7.95
N ASP A 61 17.58 9.21 -7.57
CA ASP A 61 17.43 9.95 -6.30
C ASP A 61 17.02 9.05 -5.12
N HIS A 62 17.27 7.74 -5.20
CA HIS A 62 16.91 6.74 -4.19
C HIS A 62 15.42 6.66 -3.86
N GLU A 63 14.52 6.91 -4.82
CA GLU A 63 13.11 6.62 -4.62
C GLU A 63 12.84 5.12 -4.78
N PHE A 64 12.15 4.55 -3.81
CA PHE A 64 11.74 3.15 -3.77
C PHE A 64 10.24 3.03 -3.92
N LEU A 65 9.81 1.96 -4.60
CA LEU A 65 8.41 1.62 -4.81
C LEU A 65 8.16 0.17 -4.41
N THR A 66 6.98 -0.09 -3.85
CA THR A 66 6.41 -1.44 -3.73
C THR A 66 4.93 -1.44 -4.10
N THR A 67 4.41 -2.61 -4.49
CA THR A 67 2.97 -2.82 -4.66
C THR A 67 2.55 -4.08 -3.94
N PHE A 68 1.40 -4.04 -3.27
CA PHE A 68 0.88 -5.16 -2.49
C PHE A 68 -0.66 -5.19 -2.56
N LEU A 69 -1.24 -6.30 -2.10
CA LEU A 69 -2.66 -6.40 -1.80
C LEU A 69 -2.86 -6.24 -0.29
N ASP A 70 -3.84 -5.45 0.15
CA ASP A 70 -4.26 -5.44 1.55
C ASP A 70 -5.07 -6.70 1.90
N SER A 71 -5.52 -6.81 3.16
CA SER A 71 -6.32 -7.93 3.68
C SER A 71 -7.65 -8.12 2.95
N GLU A 72 -8.17 -7.05 2.35
CA GLU A 72 -9.43 -7.02 1.61
C GLU A 72 -9.23 -7.30 0.11
N GLY A 73 -7.99 -7.40 -0.36
CA GLY A 73 -7.66 -7.62 -1.77
C GLY A 73 -7.64 -6.36 -2.63
N ASN A 74 -7.60 -5.17 -2.02
CA ASN A 74 -7.39 -3.91 -2.74
C ASN A 74 -5.92 -3.78 -3.13
N ARG A 75 -5.67 -3.13 -4.27
CA ARG A 75 -4.32 -2.94 -4.80
C ARG A 75 -3.73 -1.63 -4.30
N MET A 76 -2.61 -1.74 -3.59
CA MET A 76 -1.95 -0.63 -2.92
C MET A 76 -0.53 -0.47 -3.46
N ALA A 77 -0.04 0.77 -3.49
CA ALA A 77 1.34 1.11 -3.84
C ALA A 77 1.90 2.10 -2.83
N LEU A 78 3.17 1.94 -2.49
CA LEU A 78 3.86 2.78 -1.52
C LEU A 78 5.19 3.24 -2.09
N HIS A 79 5.57 4.47 -1.77
CA HIS A 79 6.90 4.98 -2.10
C HIS A 79 7.59 5.64 -0.91
N SER A 80 8.91 5.64 -0.92
CA SER A 80 9.76 6.28 0.09
C SER A 80 11.10 6.67 -0.53
N LEU A 81 11.84 7.52 0.15
CA LEU A 81 13.23 7.87 -0.19
C LEU A 81 14.26 6.88 0.39
N LYS A 82 13.82 5.89 1.17
CA LYS A 82 14.69 4.85 1.74
C LYS A 82 14.07 3.47 1.69
#